data_AF-A0A7Y4U5B2-F1
#
_entry.id   AF-A0A7Y4U5B2-F1
#
_cell.length_a   1.000
_cell.length_b   1.000
_cell.length_c   1.000
_cell.angle_alpha   90.00
_cell.angle_beta   90.00
_cell.angle_gamma   90.00
#
_symmetry.space_group_name_H-M   'P 1'
#
loop_
_entity.id
_entity.type
_entity.pdbx_description
1 polymer ?
#
loop_
_entity_poly.entity_id
_entity_poly.type
_entity_poly.pdbx_seq_one_letter_code
_entity_poly.pdbx_strand_id
1 'polypeptide(L)'
;MIIKNIRTEVPNRFQTINQASPGPSTLNATVMIKRYEEGNAFARLMLAGLGQIHIDADIVLSEEGTKESLAQYEVSKTFAWGGMYGGLTDIMDVEDGFAKAVATSIVGRKE
;
A
#
# COMPACT_ATOMS: atom_id res chain seq x y z
N MET A 1 18.69 -0.49 26.55
CA MET A 1 19.10 0.80 27.14
C MET A 1 17.99 1.86 27.08
N ILE A 2 17.28 2.01 25.95
CA ILE A 2 16.19 2.99 25.75
C ILE A 2 15.02 2.84 26.75
N ILE A 3 14.56 1.60 26.97
CA ILE A 3 13.47 1.31 27.92
C ILE A 3 13.82 1.72 29.36
N LYS A 4 15.10 1.70 29.73
CA LYS A 4 15.57 2.10 31.08
C LYS A 4 15.43 3.60 31.30
N ASN A 5 15.79 4.43 30.31
CA ASN A 5 15.69 5.89 30.41
C ASN A 5 14.22 6.36 30.46
N ILE A 6 13.36 5.76 29.63
CA ILE A 6 11.92 6.06 29.60
C ILE A 6 11.26 5.79 30.96
N ARG A 7 11.62 4.68 31.63
CA ARG A 7 11.08 4.33 32.95
C ARG A 7 11.60 5.20 34.09
N THR A 8 12.77 5.82 33.93
CA THR A 8 13.42 6.61 34.99
C THR A 8 13.01 8.08 34.95
N GLU A 9 12.89 8.66 33.76
CA GLU A 9 12.65 10.10 33.59
C GLU A 9 11.16 10.48 33.61
N VAL A 10 10.27 9.57 33.22
CA VAL A 10 8.83 9.85 33.09
C VAL A 10 7.95 8.63 33.47
N PRO A 11 7.96 8.19 34.74
CA PRO A 11 7.38 6.91 35.16
C PRO A 11 5.86 6.81 34.98
N ASN A 12 5.14 7.94 35.03
CA ASN A 12 3.67 7.96 34.98
C ASN A 12 3.10 8.48 33.65
N ARG A 13 3.95 8.75 32.64
CA ARG A 13 3.53 9.39 31.39
C ARG A 13 2.49 8.60 30.60
N PHE A 14 2.44 7.28 30.80
CA PHE A 14 1.56 6.38 30.05
C PHE A 14 0.39 5.85 30.87
N GLN A 15 0.26 6.23 32.15
CA GLN A 15 -0.88 5.77 32.98
C GLN A 15 -2.22 6.31 32.49
N THR A 16 -2.24 7.52 31.93
CA THR A 16 -3.45 8.12 31.33
C THR A 16 -3.79 7.53 29.95
N ILE A 17 -2.82 6.91 29.27
CA ILE A 17 -2.96 6.34 27.91
C ILE A 17 -3.28 4.84 27.96
N ASN A 18 -2.89 4.16 29.05
CA ASN A 18 -3.25 2.78 29.33
C ASN A 18 -4.67 2.66 29.95
N GLN A 19 -5.65 3.41 29.43
CA GLN A 19 -7.01 2.93 29.55
C GLN A 19 -7.08 1.64 28.71
N ALA A 20 -7.41 0.52 29.34
CA ALA A 20 -7.56 -0.75 28.68
C ALA A 20 -8.64 -0.62 27.59
N SER A 21 -8.21 -0.43 26.34
CA SER A 21 -9.10 -0.51 25.19
C SER A 21 -9.51 -1.99 25.05
N PRO A 22 -10.82 -2.30 24.96
CA PRO A 22 -11.28 -3.68 24.99
C PRO A 22 -10.96 -4.37 23.66
N GLY A 23 -9.98 -5.27 23.69
CA GLY A 23 -9.67 -6.23 22.63
C GLY A 23 -8.69 -5.70 21.56
N PRO A 24 -7.95 -6.59 20.87
CA PRO A 24 -7.26 -6.20 19.66
C PRO A 24 -8.32 -5.69 18.69
N SER A 25 -8.25 -4.41 18.30
CA SER A 25 -9.02 -3.89 17.18
C SER A 25 -8.46 -4.53 15.91
N THR A 26 -8.95 -5.73 15.58
CA THR A 26 -8.58 -6.37 14.32
C THR A 26 -9.05 -5.45 13.20
N LEU A 27 -8.07 -4.99 12.41
CA LEU A 27 -8.32 -4.19 11.23
C LEU A 27 -8.47 -5.14 10.04
N ASN A 28 -9.52 -4.93 9.26
CA ASN A 28 -9.68 -5.56 7.96
C ASN A 28 -9.18 -4.61 6.88
N ALA A 29 -8.27 -5.08 6.03
CA ALA A 29 -7.84 -4.39 4.83
C ALA A 29 -8.47 -5.06 3.61
N THR A 30 -9.31 -4.31 2.88
CA THR A 30 -9.89 -4.77 1.62
C THR A 30 -9.18 -4.05 0.48
N VAL A 31 -8.65 -4.82 -0.48
CA VAL A 31 -8.01 -4.29 -1.69
C VAL A 31 -8.87 -4.68 -2.88
N MET A 32 -9.43 -3.70 -3.58
CA MET A 32 -10.30 -3.90 -4.73
C MET A 32 -9.58 -3.40 -5.99
N ILE A 33 -9.12 -4.34 -6.81
CA ILE A 33 -8.50 -4.03 -8.09
C ILE A 33 -9.57 -3.47 -9.04
N LYS A 34 -9.38 -2.23 -9.49
CA LYS A 34 -10.27 -1.55 -10.45
C LYS A 34 -9.82 -1.76 -11.88
N ARG A 35 -8.51 -1.80 -12.10
CA ARG A 35 -7.89 -1.95 -13.42
C ARG A 35 -6.67 -2.84 -13.31
N TYR A 36 -6.58 -3.79 -14.23
CA TYR A 36 -5.43 -4.68 -14.37
C TYR A 36 -5.22 -4.91 -15.86
N GLU A 37 -4.35 -4.11 -16.45
CA GLU A 37 -4.11 -4.10 -17.89
C GLU A 37 -2.61 -4.21 -18.16
N GLU A 38 -2.24 -5.30 -18.81
CA GLU A 38 -0.86 -5.56 -19.23
C GLU A 38 -0.42 -4.66 -20.42
N GLY A 39 -1.37 -4.02 -21.11
CA GLY A 39 -1.06 -3.19 -22.26
C GLY A 39 -0.52 -3.99 -23.46
N ASN A 40 0.43 -3.43 -24.20
CA ASN A 40 0.99 -4.07 -25.39
C ASN A 40 2.52 -3.97 -25.41
N ALA A 41 3.18 -5.11 -25.24
CA ALA A 41 4.64 -5.21 -25.18
C ALA A 41 5.32 -4.75 -26.49
N PHE A 42 4.74 -5.07 -27.65
CA PHE A 42 5.27 -4.62 -28.93
C PHE A 42 5.17 -3.10 -29.07
N ALA A 43 4.06 -2.49 -28.63
CA ALA A 43 3.90 -1.05 -28.63
C ALA A 43 4.92 -0.37 -27.68
N ARG A 44 5.16 -0.94 -26.49
CA ARG A 44 6.22 -0.48 -25.56
C ARG A 44 7.61 -0.59 -26.19
N LEU A 45 7.88 -1.68 -26.91
CA LEU A 45 9.15 -1.86 -27.63
C LEU A 45 9.40 -0.72 -28.63
N MET A 46 8.35 -0.25 -29.30
CA MET A 46 8.44 0.80 -30.32
C MET A 46 8.66 2.20 -29.73
N LEU A 47 7.96 2.57 -28.66
CA LEU A 47 8.10 3.90 -28.05
C LEU A 47 7.65 3.93 -26.59
N ALA A 48 8.32 4.78 -25.80
CA ALA A 48 7.88 5.09 -24.43
C ALA A 48 6.48 5.72 -24.44
N GLY A 49 5.66 5.34 -23.47
CA GLY A 49 4.28 5.81 -23.33
C GLY A 49 3.24 5.05 -24.17
N LEU A 50 3.64 4.17 -25.08
CA LEU A 50 2.70 3.32 -25.83
C LEU A 50 2.49 1.97 -25.14
N GLY A 51 1.27 1.43 -25.19
CA GLY A 51 0.98 0.10 -24.64
C GLY A 51 1.28 -0.03 -23.15
N GLN A 52 1.08 1.03 -22.37
CA GLN A 52 1.40 1.10 -20.94
C GLN A 52 0.72 -0.02 -20.14
N ILE A 53 1.37 -0.42 -19.05
CA ILE A 53 0.78 -1.31 -18.04
C ILE A 53 0.10 -0.44 -16.99
N HIS A 54 -1.11 -0.82 -16.58
CA HIS A 54 -1.87 -0.14 -15.54
C HIS A 54 -2.40 -1.11 -14.49
N ILE A 55 -2.13 -0.81 -13.23
CA ILE A 55 -2.73 -1.49 -12.08
C ILE A 55 -3.30 -0.41 -11.16
N ASP A 56 -4.63 -0.39 -11.02
CA ASP A 56 -5.35 0.56 -10.17
C ASP A 56 -6.17 -0.20 -9.12
N ALA A 57 -6.19 0.28 -7.88
CA ALA A 57 -7.01 -0.30 -6.83
C ALA A 57 -7.46 0.71 -5.79
N ASP A 58 -8.60 0.41 -5.18
CA ASP A 58 -9.04 1.04 -3.95
C ASP A 58 -8.67 0.16 -2.76
N ILE A 59 -8.18 0.79 -1.69
CA ILE A 59 -7.89 0.14 -0.42
C ILE A 59 -8.82 0.73 0.63
N VAL A 60 -9.55 -0.13 1.34
CA VAL A 60 -10.40 0.26 2.46
C VAL A 60 -9.90 -0.44 3.72
N LEU A 61 -9.60 0.36 4.76
CA LEU A 61 -9.35 -0.14 6.10
C LEU A 61 -10.62 -0.01 6.92
N SER A 62 -11.07 -1.10 7.52
CA SER A 62 -12.24 -1.11 8.39
C SER A 62 -11.99 -1.84 9.70
N GLU A 63 -12.76 -1.53 10.72
CA GLU A 63 -12.76 -2.30 11.97
C GLU A 63 -13.56 -3.59 11.78
N GLU A 64 -13.03 -4.75 12.18
CA GLU A 64 -13.68 -6.04 11.95
C GLU A 64 -15.06 -6.16 12.63
N GLY A 65 -15.19 -5.63 13.84
CA GLY A 65 -16.42 -5.74 14.64
C GLY A 65 -17.58 -4.90 14.12
N THR A 66 -17.32 -3.64 13.79
CA THR A 66 -18.33 -2.66 13.35
C THR A 66 -18.48 -2.59 11.84
N LYS A 67 -17.47 -3.06 11.10
CA LYS A 67 -17.28 -2.82 9.66
C LYS A 67 -17.21 -1.34 9.28
N GLU A 68 -16.99 -0.46 10.26
CA GLU A 68 -16.84 0.96 10.01
C GLU A 68 -15.57 1.20 9.18
N SER A 69 -15.70 1.97 8.09
CA SER A 69 -14.55 2.37 7.28
C SER A 69 -13.76 3.44 8.02
N LEU A 70 -12.52 3.09 8.37
CA LEU A 70 -11.59 3.97 9.09
C LEU A 70 -10.76 4.80 8.12
N ALA A 71 -10.42 4.24 6.96
CA ALA A 71 -9.65 4.93 5.92
C ALA A 71 -9.91 4.34 4.53
N GLN A 72 -9.78 5.18 3.51
CA GLN A 72 -9.81 4.79 2.12
C GLN A 72 -8.64 5.41 1.37
N TYR A 73 -7.98 4.62 0.54
CA TYR A 73 -6.86 5.03 -0.30
C TYR A 73 -7.08 4.56 -1.72
N GLU A 74 -6.50 5.28 -2.67
CA GLU A 74 -6.40 4.86 -4.06
C GLU A 74 -4.93 4.67 -4.39
N VAL A 75 -4.60 3.53 -4.99
CA VAL A 75 -3.24 3.20 -5.43
C VAL A 75 -3.27 2.91 -6.92
N SER A 76 -2.44 3.65 -7.66
CA SER A 76 -2.27 3.50 -9.10
C SER A 76 -0.79 3.31 -9.42
N LYS A 77 -0.51 2.28 -10.20
CA LYS A 77 0.82 2.03 -10.76
C LYS A 77 0.72 1.98 -12.28
N THR A 78 1.47 2.87 -12.92
CA THR A 78 1.58 2.93 -14.38
C THR A 78 3.03 2.70 -14.79
N PHE A 79 3.25 1.79 -15.73
CA PHE A 79 4.54 1.59 -16.36
C PHE A 79 4.47 2.00 -17.83
N ALA A 80 5.26 3.01 -18.18
CA ALA A 80 5.25 3.66 -19.48
C ALA A 80 6.64 3.74 -20.13
N TRP A 81 7.61 2.94 -19.67
CA TRP A 81 8.92 2.90 -20.28
C TRP A 81 8.87 2.19 -21.63
N GLY A 82 9.72 2.62 -22.56
CA GLY A 82 9.78 2.10 -23.91
C GLY A 82 11.10 1.45 -24.28
N GLY A 83 11.22 1.05 -25.55
CA GLY A 83 12.39 0.37 -26.08
C GLY A 83 12.50 -1.07 -25.58
N MET A 84 13.69 -1.67 -25.72
CA MET A 84 13.91 -3.08 -25.35
C MET A 84 13.51 -3.37 -23.89
N TYR A 85 13.81 -2.44 -22.98
CA TYR A 85 13.40 -2.55 -21.58
C TYR A 85 11.88 -2.59 -21.41
N GLY A 86 11.17 -1.65 -22.06
CA GLY A 86 9.70 -1.62 -22.02
C GLY A 86 9.04 -2.83 -22.65
N GLY A 87 9.63 -3.38 -23.73
CA GLY A 87 9.12 -4.56 -24.41
C GLY A 87 9.40 -5.89 -23.69
N LEU A 88 10.36 -5.93 -22.78
CA LEU A 88 10.69 -7.11 -21.95
C LEU A 88 10.06 -7.05 -20.55
N THR A 89 9.42 -5.94 -20.19
CA THR A 89 8.75 -5.80 -18.89
C THR A 89 7.32 -6.32 -19.01
N ASP A 90 6.97 -7.25 -18.12
CA ASP A 90 5.65 -7.83 -18.00
C ASP A 90 4.89 -7.23 -16.82
N ILE A 91 3.57 -7.46 -16.76
CA ILE A 91 2.75 -6.96 -15.65
C ILE A 91 3.20 -7.51 -14.29
N MET A 92 3.72 -8.74 -14.26
CA MET A 92 4.27 -9.38 -13.05
C MET A 92 5.45 -8.61 -12.45
N ASP A 93 6.26 -7.94 -13.28
CA ASP A 93 7.35 -7.07 -12.80
C ASP A 93 6.81 -5.79 -12.15
N VAL A 94 5.65 -5.31 -12.63
CA VAL A 94 4.97 -4.11 -12.11
C VAL A 94 4.19 -4.43 -10.84
N GLU A 95 3.68 -5.65 -10.71
CA GLU A 95 2.94 -6.13 -9.54
C GLU A 95 3.72 -6.00 -8.24
N ASP A 96 5.01 -6.33 -8.21
CA ASP A 96 5.81 -6.22 -6.99
C ASP A 96 5.87 -4.76 -6.49
N GLY A 97 6.09 -3.83 -7.41
CA GLY A 97 6.06 -2.40 -7.12
C GLY A 97 4.68 -1.89 -6.68
N PHE A 98 3.61 -2.45 -7.25
CA PHE A 98 2.24 -2.14 -6.85
C PHE A 98 1.91 -2.71 -5.46
N ALA A 99 2.25 -3.97 -5.19
CA ALA A 99 2.03 -4.63 -3.90
C ALA A 99 2.75 -3.90 -2.77
N LYS A 100 3.99 -3.43 -3.02
CA LYS A 100 4.73 -2.60 -2.07
C LYS A 100 4.03 -1.26 -1.80
N ALA A 101 3.47 -0.62 -2.82
CA ALA A 101 2.70 0.62 -2.65
C ALA A 101 1.44 0.37 -1.80
N VAL A 102 0.67 -0.69 -2.08
CA VAL A 102 -0.50 -1.10 -1.29
C VAL A 102 -0.12 -1.34 0.18
N ALA A 103 0.93 -2.13 0.43
CA ALA A 103 1.40 -2.39 1.79
C ALA A 103 1.81 -1.09 2.51
N THR A 104 2.47 -0.18 1.80
CA THR A 104 2.91 1.12 2.32
C THR A 104 1.73 2.02 2.69
N SER A 105 0.67 2.04 1.86
CA SER A 105 -0.59 2.72 2.16
C SER A 105 -1.27 2.17 3.41
N ILE A 106 -1.32 0.85 3.56
CA ILE A 106 -1.93 0.18 4.73
C ILE A 106 -1.18 0.54 6.02
N VAL A 107 0.15 0.57 6.01
CA VAL A 107 0.95 0.90 7.20
C VAL A 107 1.09 2.40 7.46
N GLY A 108 0.48 3.25 6.64
CA GLY A 108 0.50 4.71 6.81
C GLY A 108 1.88 5.35 6.65
N ARG A 109 2.81 4.70 5.94
CA ARG A 109 4.11 5.30 5.61
C ARG A 109 3.97 6.09 4.32
N LYS A 110 4.41 7.34 4.31
CA LYS A 110 4.63 8.09 3.05
C LYS A 110 5.94 7.61 2.42
N GLU A 111 5.91 7.24 1.13
CA GLU A 111 7.12 7.19 0.31
C GLU A 111 7.70 8.60 0.11
#